data_AF-A0A0F3QAU3-F1
#
_entry.id   AF-A0A0F3QAU3-F1
#
_cell.length_a   1.000
_cell.length_b   1.000
_cell.length_c   1.000
_cell.angle_alpha   90.00
_cell.angle_beta   90.00
_cell.angle_gamma   90.00
#
_symmetry.space_group_name_H-M   'P 1'
#
loop_
_entity.id
_entity.type
_entity.pdbx_description
1 polymer ?
#
loop_
_entity_poly.entity_id
_entity_poly.type
_entity_poly.pdbx_seq_one_letter_code
_entity_poly.pdbx_strand_id
1 'polypeptide(L)'
;MKDTHELLTKHNINYWIDGGTLLGAIRHQGIIPYDDDLDIGIMQEDEIRLQQIFPEFQKLGYSISHDLAYKICQKGCIDIFTFQKEKNEFIHANLKTRTQYPNDFFYDHELLPLKKYKFGDIEVYGPYNPKENLNRQYPEWDKYAVIHHPHNFHLFFLSNIERKTKFILTPELLKPATATKPLENRGN
;
A
#
# COMPACT_ATOMS: atom_id res chain seq x y z
N MET A 1 8.92 -0.12 2.57
CA MET A 1 8.85 -0.11 1.09
C MET A 1 10.18 -0.39 0.39
N LYS A 2 11.29 0.26 0.76
CA LYS A 2 12.60 0.11 0.06
C LYS A 2 13.03 -1.34 -0.14
N ASP A 3 13.21 -2.10 0.94
CA ASP A 3 13.68 -3.49 0.88
C ASP A 3 12.75 -4.39 0.05
N THR A 4 11.43 -4.20 0.20
CA THR A 4 10.42 -4.92 -0.60
C THR A 4 10.53 -4.58 -2.09
N HIS A 5 10.64 -3.30 -2.45
CA HIS A 5 10.82 -2.86 -3.84
C HIS A 5 12.08 -3.50 -4.46
N GLU A 6 13.21 -3.44 -3.74
CA GLU A 6 14.49 -3.99 -4.20
C GLU A 6 14.42 -5.51 -4.39
N LEU A 7 13.85 -6.25 -3.44
CA LEU A 7 13.72 -7.70 -3.52
C LEU A 7 12.76 -8.13 -4.65
N LEU A 8 11.59 -7.52 -4.78
CA LEU A 8 10.64 -7.87 -5.84
C LEU A 8 11.24 -7.59 -7.23
N THR A 9 11.87 -6.43 -7.40
CA THR A 9 12.50 -6.05 -8.68
C THR A 9 13.67 -6.98 -9.03
N LYS A 10 14.53 -7.30 -8.04
CA LYS A 10 15.66 -8.24 -8.21
C LYS A 10 15.19 -9.62 -8.69
N HIS A 11 14.02 -10.05 -8.26
CA HIS A 11 13.45 -11.36 -8.59
C HIS A 11 12.38 -11.32 -9.69
N ASN A 12 12.33 -10.21 -10.43
CA ASN A 12 11.40 -9.97 -11.55
C ASN A 12 9.92 -10.16 -11.18
N ILE A 13 9.55 -9.92 -9.93
CA ILE A 13 8.17 -9.95 -9.47
C ILE A 13 7.56 -8.59 -9.73
N ASN A 14 6.63 -8.52 -10.68
CA ASN A 14 5.96 -7.27 -10.99
C ASN A 14 4.95 -6.99 -9.89
N TYR A 15 4.96 -5.75 -9.40
CA TYR A 15 4.05 -5.30 -8.36
C TYR A 15 3.55 -3.89 -8.67
N TRP A 16 2.48 -3.48 -8.01
CA TRP A 16 2.01 -2.10 -7.98
C TRP A 16 1.61 -1.72 -6.56
N ILE A 17 1.74 -0.44 -6.21
CA ILE A 17 1.11 0.10 -5.00
C ILE A 17 -0.42 0.10 -5.14
N ASP A 18 -1.10 -0.19 -4.04
CA ASP A 18 -2.56 -0.33 -3.99
C ASP A 18 -3.18 0.44 -2.82
N GLY A 19 -4.50 0.53 -2.77
CA GLY A 19 -5.27 0.99 -1.61
C GLY A 19 -4.77 2.32 -1.01
N GLY A 20 -4.52 2.31 0.30
CA GLY A 20 -4.03 3.46 1.06
C GLY A 20 -2.65 3.93 0.60
N THR A 21 -1.79 3.00 0.17
CA THR A 21 -0.44 3.30 -0.32
C THR A 21 -0.48 4.05 -1.66
N LEU A 22 -1.30 3.60 -2.61
CA LEU A 22 -1.55 4.30 -3.87
C LEU A 22 -2.07 5.71 -3.60
N LEU A 23 -3.02 5.82 -2.69
CA LEU A 23 -3.62 7.07 -2.30
C LEU A 23 -2.60 8.04 -1.69
N GLY A 24 -1.75 7.56 -0.79
CA GLY A 24 -0.65 8.33 -0.21
C GLY A 24 0.37 8.76 -1.26
N ALA A 25 0.72 7.90 -2.21
CA ALA A 25 1.64 8.26 -3.29
C ALA A 25 1.13 9.43 -4.14
N ILE A 26 -0.18 9.46 -4.44
CA ILE A 26 -0.79 10.54 -5.24
C ILE A 26 -0.99 11.80 -4.41
N ARG A 27 -1.48 11.65 -3.18
CA ARG A 27 -1.95 12.78 -2.36
C ARG A 27 -0.83 13.42 -1.54
N HIS A 28 0.08 12.61 -1.01
CA HIS A 28 1.13 13.01 -0.08
C HIS A 28 2.54 12.82 -0.65
N GLN A 29 2.68 12.15 -1.80
CA GLN A 29 3.98 11.70 -2.34
C GLN A 29 4.73 10.78 -1.35
N GLY A 30 4.00 10.02 -0.54
CA GLY A 30 4.54 9.20 0.54
C GLY A 30 3.43 8.56 1.37
N ILE A 31 3.78 8.05 2.55
CA ILE A 31 2.83 7.42 3.46
C ILE A 31 1.86 8.49 3.99
N ILE A 32 0.57 8.14 4.06
CA ILE A 32 -0.42 8.97 4.73
C ILE A 32 -0.04 9.04 6.22
N PRO A 33 0.05 10.22 6.87
CA PRO A 33 0.57 10.35 8.24
C PRO A 33 -0.12 9.52 9.32
N TYR A 34 -1.34 9.05 9.03
CA TYR A 34 -2.19 8.29 9.91
C TYR A 34 -2.47 6.88 9.39
N ASP A 35 -1.74 6.40 8.38
CA ASP A 35 -1.66 4.97 8.03
C ASP A 35 -0.57 4.26 8.84
N ASP A 36 -0.76 2.97 9.11
CA ASP A 36 0.22 2.14 9.83
C ASP A 36 0.77 0.94 9.03
N ASP A 37 0.26 0.70 7.82
CA ASP A 37 0.75 -0.31 6.90
C ASP A 37 0.96 0.23 5.46
N LEU A 38 1.34 -0.68 4.57
CA LEU A 38 1.49 -0.43 3.14
C LEU A 38 0.85 -1.58 2.37
N ASP A 39 0.23 -1.28 1.24
CA ASP A 39 -0.48 -2.23 0.40
C ASP A 39 0.15 -2.26 -0.99
N ILE A 40 0.45 -3.47 -1.47
CA ILE A 40 0.85 -3.69 -2.85
C ILE A 40 0.12 -4.90 -3.45
N GLY A 41 -0.12 -4.85 -4.76
CA GLY A 41 -0.61 -5.98 -5.54
C GLY A 41 0.51 -6.65 -6.33
N ILE A 42 0.45 -7.97 -6.45
CA ILE A 42 1.20 -8.78 -7.41
C ILE A 42 0.25 -9.65 -8.22
N MET A 43 0.71 -10.12 -9.38
CA MET A 43 -0.01 -11.16 -10.11
C MET A 43 0.10 -12.52 -9.40
N GLN A 44 -0.97 -13.32 -9.40
CA GLN A 44 -1.02 -14.63 -8.76
C GLN A 44 0.03 -15.59 -9.33
N GLU A 45 0.37 -15.45 -10.61
CA GLU A 45 1.43 -16.23 -11.25
C GLU A 45 2.81 -15.99 -10.62
N ASP A 46 2.99 -14.87 -9.91
CA ASP A 46 4.23 -14.49 -9.23
C ASP A 46 4.28 -14.97 -7.77
N GLU A 47 3.18 -15.53 -7.25
CA GLU A 47 3.05 -15.95 -5.86
C GLU A 47 4.12 -16.98 -5.45
N ILE A 48 4.40 -17.95 -6.31
CA ILE A 48 5.45 -18.96 -6.05
C ILE A 48 6.84 -18.28 -5.95
N ARG A 49 7.10 -17.30 -6.81
CA ARG A 49 8.38 -16.57 -6.80
C ARG A 49 8.50 -15.69 -5.56
N LEU A 50 7.40 -15.07 -5.13
CA LEU A 50 7.33 -14.36 -3.85
C LEU A 50 7.67 -15.30 -2.69
N GLN A 51 7.08 -16.50 -2.64
CA GLN A 51 7.35 -17.48 -1.57
C GLN A 51 8.82 -17.94 -1.55
N GLN A 52 9.44 -18.08 -2.72
CA GLN A 52 10.85 -18.48 -2.84
C GLN A 52 11.83 -17.46 -2.23
N ILE A 53 11.43 -16.18 -2.14
CA ILE A 53 12.28 -15.11 -1.62
C ILE A 53 12.00 -14.78 -0.15
N PHE A 54 11.07 -15.47 0.50
CA PHE A 54 10.81 -15.34 1.94
C PHE A 54 12.06 -15.50 2.82
N PRO A 55 13.00 -16.42 2.54
CA PRO A 55 14.24 -16.49 3.31
C PRO A 55 15.10 -15.22 3.22
N GLU A 56 15.02 -14.45 2.13
CA GLU A 56 15.74 -13.17 2.02
C GLU A 56 15.11 -12.08 2.90
N PHE A 57 13.78 -11.99 2.93
CA PHE A 57 13.07 -11.14 3.89
C PHE A 57 13.41 -11.51 5.34
N GLN A 58 13.41 -12.81 5.67
CA GLN A 58 13.74 -13.28 7.02
C GLN A 58 15.17 -12.97 7.42
N LYS A 59 16.15 -13.06 6.50
CA LYS A 59 17.55 -12.65 6.74
C LYS A 59 17.68 -11.16 7.06
N LEU A 60 16.81 -10.32 6.49
CA LEU A 60 16.72 -8.89 6.81
C LEU A 60 15.92 -8.61 8.10
N GLY A 61 15.43 -9.65 8.78
CA GLY A 61 14.72 -9.54 10.06
C GLY A 61 13.23 -9.26 9.92
N TYR A 62 12.63 -9.51 8.76
CA TYR A 62 11.18 -9.43 8.58
C TYR A 62 10.50 -10.73 9.03
N SER A 63 9.36 -10.60 9.71
CA SER A 63 8.41 -11.69 9.92
C SER A 63 7.43 -11.77 8.76
N ILE A 64 6.93 -12.97 8.49
CA ILE A 64 6.02 -13.25 7.38
C ILE A 64 4.84 -14.03 7.91
N SER A 65 3.63 -13.59 7.57
CA SER A 65 2.39 -14.34 7.81
C SER A 65 1.49 -14.26 6.58
N HIS A 66 0.46 -15.11 6.52
CA HIS A 66 -0.45 -15.16 5.39
C HIS A 66 -1.87 -15.49 5.87
N ASP A 67 -2.85 -14.66 5.49
CA ASP A 67 -4.29 -14.93 5.63
C ASP A 67 -5.06 -14.36 4.43
N LEU A 68 -5.46 -13.09 4.47
CA LEU A 68 -6.05 -12.40 3.32
C LEU A 68 -5.00 -11.94 2.30
N ALA A 69 -3.83 -11.56 2.81
CA ALA A 69 -2.66 -11.12 2.07
C ALA A 69 -1.41 -11.69 2.74
N TYR A 70 -0.28 -11.70 2.03
CA TYR A 70 1.02 -11.95 2.65
C TYR A 70 1.45 -10.71 3.41
N LYS A 71 1.60 -10.82 4.72
CA LYS A 71 2.04 -9.70 5.57
C LYS A 71 3.54 -9.83 5.84
N ILE A 72 4.31 -8.84 5.42
CA ILE A 72 5.76 -8.74 5.62
C ILE A 72 6.03 -7.63 6.63
N CYS A 73 6.38 -7.99 7.87
CA CYS A 73 6.41 -7.05 8.98
C CYS A 73 7.79 -6.94 9.65
N GLN A 74 8.17 -5.72 10.03
CA GLN A 74 9.27 -5.44 10.94
C GLN A 74 8.86 -4.31 11.90
N LYS A 75 9.24 -3.06 11.62
CA LYS A 75 8.75 -1.87 12.37
C LYS A 75 7.40 -1.35 11.85
N GLY A 76 7.04 -1.74 10.64
CA GLY A 76 5.72 -1.59 10.02
C GLY A 76 5.48 -2.81 9.13
N CYS A 77 4.29 -2.91 8.56
CA CYS A 77 3.90 -4.04 7.72
C CYS A 77 3.70 -3.62 6.28
N ILE A 78 3.94 -4.54 5.35
CA ILE A 78 3.47 -4.47 3.98
C ILE A 78 2.58 -5.68 3.73
N ASP A 79 1.35 -5.41 3.33
CA ASP A 79 0.40 -6.40 2.84
C ASP A 79 0.59 -6.55 1.33
N ILE A 80 0.88 -7.78 0.89
CA ILE A 80 1.04 -8.15 -0.51
C ILE A 80 -0.17 -8.98 -0.93
N PHE A 81 -1.04 -8.36 -1.71
CA PHE A 81 -2.24 -8.97 -2.27
C PHE A 81 -1.94 -9.67 -3.59
N THR A 82 -2.55 -10.83 -3.81
CA THR A 82 -2.47 -11.55 -5.08
C THR A 82 -3.68 -11.24 -5.94
N PHE A 83 -3.44 -10.86 -7.19
CA PHE A 83 -4.45 -10.55 -8.19
C PHE A 83 -4.40 -11.54 -9.35
N GLN A 84 -5.56 -11.84 -9.91
CA GLN A 84 -5.70 -12.59 -11.16
C GLN A 84 -6.41 -11.72 -12.19
N LYS A 85 -6.12 -11.96 -13.47
CA LYS A 85 -6.81 -11.27 -14.55
C LYS A 85 -8.02 -12.08 -15.02
N GLU A 86 -9.20 -11.49 -14.95
CA GLU A 86 -10.43 -12.00 -15.54
C GLU A 86 -10.92 -11.03 -16.62
N LYS A 87 -10.87 -11.45 -17.89
CA LYS A 87 -11.20 -10.60 -19.05
C LYS A 87 -10.36 -9.30 -19.05
N ASN A 88 -10.96 -8.16 -18.69
CA ASN A 88 -10.36 -6.83 -18.67
C ASN A 88 -10.16 -6.29 -17.24
N GLU A 89 -10.35 -7.13 -16.23
CA GLU A 89 -10.27 -6.76 -14.81
C GLU A 89 -9.14 -7.55 -14.12
N PHE A 90 -8.42 -6.87 -13.25
CA PHE A 90 -7.50 -7.43 -12.26
C PHE A 90 -8.22 -7.42 -10.93
N ILE A 91 -8.49 -8.61 -10.39
CA ILE A 91 -9.26 -8.81 -9.15
C ILE A 91 -8.48 -9.69 -8.19
N HIS A 92 -8.71 -9.52 -6.89
CA HIS A 92 -8.09 -10.37 -5.85
C HIS A 92 -8.28 -11.86 -6.12
N ALA A 93 -7.20 -12.63 -6.18
CA ALA A 93 -7.24 -14.08 -6.36
C ALA A 93 -7.80 -14.80 -5.14
N ASN A 94 -7.52 -14.28 -3.93
CA ASN A 94 -8.11 -14.78 -2.70
C ASN A 94 -9.60 -14.35 -2.60
N LEU A 95 -10.51 -15.33 -2.57
CA LEU A 95 -11.95 -15.06 -2.52
C LEU A 95 -12.39 -14.30 -1.25
N LYS A 96 -11.76 -14.56 -0.10
CA LYS A 96 -12.06 -13.83 1.14
C LYS A 96 -11.71 -12.35 0.99
N THR A 97 -10.54 -12.06 0.42
CA THR A 97 -10.08 -10.70 0.13
C THR A 97 -11.02 -10.01 -0.85
N ARG A 98 -11.38 -10.69 -1.95
CA ARG A 98 -12.36 -10.18 -2.93
C ARG A 98 -13.72 -9.86 -2.32
N THR A 99 -14.16 -10.67 -1.34
CA THR A 99 -15.43 -10.45 -0.62
C THR A 99 -15.33 -9.26 0.34
N GLN A 100 -14.18 -9.10 1.00
CA GLN A 100 -13.95 -8.03 1.97
C GLN A 100 -13.71 -6.67 1.29
N TYR A 101 -13.05 -6.65 0.14
CA TYR A 101 -12.72 -5.46 -0.63
C TYR A 101 -13.31 -5.55 -2.05
N PRO A 102 -14.64 -5.55 -2.21
CA PRO A 102 -15.29 -5.80 -3.51
C PRO A 102 -15.08 -4.68 -4.53
N ASN A 103 -14.69 -3.49 -4.07
CA ASN A 103 -14.39 -2.34 -4.94
C ASN A 103 -12.90 -2.23 -5.30
N ASP A 104 -12.07 -3.09 -4.72
CA ASP A 104 -10.64 -3.11 -4.97
C ASP A 104 -10.31 -4.04 -6.14
N PHE A 105 -10.35 -3.46 -7.32
CA PHE A 105 -9.99 -4.07 -8.58
C PHE A 105 -9.57 -3.00 -9.58
N PHE A 106 -8.85 -3.40 -10.62
CA PHE A 106 -8.40 -2.51 -11.68
C PHE A 106 -8.89 -2.97 -13.04
N TYR A 107 -9.25 -2.04 -13.92
CA TYR A 107 -9.36 -2.32 -15.34
C TYR A 107 -7.99 -2.28 -16.03
N ASP A 108 -7.88 -2.93 -17.20
CA ASP A 108 -6.66 -2.91 -18.02
C ASP A 108 -6.08 -1.51 -18.23
N HIS A 109 -6.92 -0.54 -18.57
CA HIS A 109 -6.51 0.85 -18.83
C HIS A 109 -6.22 1.66 -17.56
N GLU A 110 -6.62 1.15 -16.39
CA GLU A 110 -6.32 1.76 -15.10
C GLU A 110 -4.97 1.27 -14.59
N LEU A 111 -4.70 -0.03 -14.70
CA LEU A 111 -3.48 -0.64 -14.18
C LEU A 111 -2.30 -0.49 -15.14
N LEU A 112 -2.48 -0.87 -16.41
CA LEU A 112 -1.38 -1.05 -17.36
C LEU A 112 -1.29 0.09 -18.40
N PRO A 113 -0.07 0.41 -18.87
CA PRO A 113 1.22 -0.03 -18.34
C PRO A 113 1.50 0.58 -16.97
N LEU A 114 2.18 -0.16 -16.09
CA LEU A 114 2.59 0.38 -14.80
C LEU A 114 3.46 1.64 -15.00
N LYS A 115 3.30 2.62 -14.12
CA LYS A 115 4.14 3.83 -14.09
C LYS A 115 4.78 4.01 -12.72
N LYS A 116 5.80 4.86 -12.68
CA LYS A 116 6.49 5.18 -11.44
C LYS A 116 5.80 6.32 -10.69
N TYR A 117 5.75 6.18 -9.37
CA TYR A 117 5.27 7.18 -8.42
C TYR A 117 6.37 7.50 -7.42
N LYS A 118 6.49 8.78 -7.06
CA LYS A 118 7.33 9.19 -5.93
C LYS A 118 6.67 8.73 -4.63
N PHE A 119 7.46 8.09 -3.77
CA PHE A 119 7.00 7.62 -2.46
C PHE A 119 8.09 7.83 -1.42
N GLY A 120 8.08 9.01 -0.79
CA GLY A 120 9.20 9.50 0.01
C GLY A 120 10.43 9.71 -0.86
N ASP A 121 11.52 9.02 -0.50
CA ASP A 121 12.83 9.12 -1.18
C ASP A 121 13.04 8.06 -2.27
N ILE A 122 12.05 7.21 -2.54
CA ILE A 122 12.13 6.16 -3.57
C ILE A 122 11.05 6.35 -4.65
N GLU A 123 11.24 5.67 -5.78
CA GLU A 123 10.21 5.49 -6.79
C GLU A 123 9.64 4.07 -6.71
N VAL A 124 8.33 3.94 -6.82
CA VAL A 124 7.63 2.66 -6.79
C VAL A 124 6.71 2.52 -8.00
N TYR A 125 6.46 1.29 -8.44
CA TYR A 125 5.49 1.02 -9.50
C TYR A 125 4.06 1.16 -8.97
N GLY A 126 3.18 1.70 -9.82
CA GLY A 126 1.76 1.85 -9.54
C GLY A 126 0.92 1.87 -10.82
N PRO A 127 -0.42 1.93 -10.69
CA PRO A 127 -1.35 1.94 -11.81
C PRO A 127 -1.14 3.10 -12.78
N TYR A 128 -1.38 2.89 -14.06
CA TYR A 128 -1.33 3.92 -15.11
C TYR A 128 -2.28 5.10 -14.84
N ASN A 129 -3.55 4.80 -14.59
CA ASN A 129 -4.62 5.77 -14.36
C ASN A 129 -5.46 5.35 -13.13
N PRO A 130 -5.07 5.75 -11.92
CA PRO A 130 -5.63 5.24 -10.67
C PRO A 130 -6.95 5.90 -10.28
N LYS A 131 -7.37 6.98 -10.96
CA LYS A 131 -8.44 7.86 -10.47
C LYS A 131 -9.76 7.12 -10.25
N GLU A 132 -10.18 6.33 -11.23
CA GLU A 132 -11.46 5.62 -11.15
C GLU A 132 -11.42 4.47 -10.15
N ASN A 133 -10.30 3.75 -10.04
CA ASN A 133 -10.08 2.80 -8.95
C ASN A 133 -10.19 3.48 -7.57
N LEU A 134 -9.49 4.59 -7.36
CA LEU A 134 -9.58 5.33 -6.09
C LEU A 134 -10.97 5.91 -5.83
N ASN A 135 -11.72 6.32 -6.86
CA ASN A 135 -13.10 6.77 -6.69
C ASN A 135 -14.01 5.63 -6.20
N ARG A 136 -13.77 4.38 -6.64
CA ARG A 136 -14.52 3.20 -6.19
C ARG A 136 -14.16 2.81 -4.75
N GLN A 137 -12.87 2.84 -4.42
CA GLN A 137 -12.38 2.45 -3.09
C GLN A 137 -12.67 3.52 -2.03
N TYR A 138 -12.42 4.78 -2.37
CA TYR A 138 -12.44 5.92 -1.45
C TYR A 138 -13.22 7.11 -2.08
N PRO A 139 -14.56 7.11 -2.06
CA PRO A 139 -15.33 8.23 -2.58
C PRO A 139 -14.92 9.57 -1.95
N GLU A 140 -14.68 10.59 -2.80
CA GLU A 140 -14.26 11.94 -2.38
C GLU A 140 -12.89 11.99 -1.67
N TRP A 141 -12.00 11.04 -1.97
CA TRP A 141 -10.65 10.99 -1.41
C TRP A 141 -9.82 12.26 -1.63
N ASP A 142 -10.13 13.03 -2.66
CA ASP A 142 -9.48 14.31 -2.97
C ASP A 142 -9.93 15.46 -2.06
N LYS A 143 -11.07 15.29 -1.36
CA LYS A 143 -11.66 16.28 -0.46
C LYS A 143 -11.56 15.90 1.01
N TYR A 144 -11.58 14.60 1.31
CA TYR A 144 -11.66 14.12 2.69
C TYR A 144 -10.57 13.11 3.06
N ALA A 145 -10.16 13.18 4.33
CA ALA A 145 -9.48 12.10 5.02
C ALA A 145 -10.53 11.24 5.71
N VAL A 146 -10.52 9.92 5.47
CA VAL A 146 -11.41 8.96 6.11
C VAL A 146 -10.56 7.91 6.80
N ILE A 147 -10.86 7.63 8.07
CA ILE A 147 -10.22 6.54 8.82
C ILE A 147 -11.19 5.35 8.77
N HIS A 148 -10.88 4.35 7.95
CA HIS A 148 -11.71 3.17 7.78
C HIS A 148 -11.48 2.12 8.89
N HIS A 149 -10.24 1.99 9.35
CA HIS A 149 -9.84 1.05 10.40
C HIS A 149 -9.03 1.80 11.47
N PRO A 150 -9.63 2.17 12.62
CA PRO A 150 -8.89 2.87 13.65
C PRO A 150 -7.91 1.91 14.36
N HIS A 151 -6.65 1.90 13.94
CA HIS A 151 -5.51 1.31 14.64
C HIS A 151 -5.05 2.13 15.87
N ASN A 152 -4.36 1.49 16.82
CA ASN A 152 -3.97 2.08 18.12
C ASN A 152 -3.15 3.39 18.01
N PHE A 153 -2.46 3.63 16.90
CA PHE A 153 -1.66 4.84 16.69
C PHE A 153 -2.50 6.10 16.44
N HIS A 154 -3.74 5.97 15.98
CA HIS A 154 -4.61 7.13 15.76
C HIS A 154 -4.92 7.87 17.06
N LEU A 155 -4.91 7.20 18.22
CA LEU A 155 -5.33 7.78 19.49
C LEU A 155 -4.49 8.99 19.92
N PHE A 156 -3.20 9.06 19.53
CA PHE A 156 -2.34 10.20 19.87
C PHE A 156 -2.65 11.45 19.02
N PHE A 157 -2.89 11.27 17.71
CA PHE A 157 -3.25 12.36 16.79
C PHE A 157 -4.72 12.80 16.93
N LEU A 158 -5.61 11.89 17.34
CA LEU A 158 -7.04 12.15 17.53
C LEU A 158 -7.38 12.77 18.89
N SER A 159 -6.40 12.99 19.79
CA SER A 159 -6.66 13.59 21.11
C SER A 159 -7.31 14.99 21.04
N ASN A 160 -7.12 15.71 19.94
CA ASN A 160 -7.74 17.02 19.66
C ASN A 160 -8.74 17.02 18.50
N ILE A 161 -8.93 15.89 17.83
CA ILE A 161 -9.82 15.76 16.69
C ILE A 161 -10.95 14.84 17.13
N GLU A 162 -12.09 15.43 17.49
CA GLU A 162 -13.33 14.73 17.84
C GLU A 162 -13.51 13.44 17.02
N ARG A 163 -14.04 12.37 17.63
CA ARG A 163 -14.32 11.00 17.12
C ARG A 163 -15.09 10.91 15.78
N LYS A 164 -14.74 11.71 14.79
CA LYS A 164 -15.26 11.72 13.44
C LYS A 164 -14.37 10.80 12.64
N THR A 165 -14.96 10.01 11.76
CA THR A 165 -14.24 9.10 10.86
C THR A 165 -13.96 9.73 9.51
N LYS A 166 -14.40 10.98 9.28
CA LYS A 166 -14.27 11.74 8.03
C LYS A 166 -14.01 13.22 8.33
N PHE A 167 -12.99 13.80 7.70
CA PHE A 167 -12.56 15.19 7.88
C PHE A 167 -12.20 15.85 6.56
N ILE A 168 -12.42 17.17 6.45
CA ILE A 168 -11.99 17.95 5.27
C ILE A 168 -10.46 18.00 5.25
N LEU A 169 -9.87 17.72 4.09
CA LEU A 169 -8.42 17.84 3.88
C LEU A 169 -8.02 19.31 3.92
N THR A 170 -7.33 19.70 4.99
CA THR A 170 -6.66 20.99 5.10
C THR A 170 -5.24 20.88 4.55
N PRO A 171 -4.57 22.00 4.19
CA PRO A 171 -3.16 21.98 3.79
C PRO A 171 -2.23 21.31 4.81
N GLU A 172 -2.56 21.37 6.10
CA GLU A 172 -1.79 20.69 7.15
C GLU A 172 -1.89 19.16 7.06
N LEU A 173 -3.09 18.64 6.77
CA LEU A 173 -3.35 17.21 6.65
C LEU A 173 -2.80 16.58 5.35
N LEU A 174 -2.39 17.42 4.39
CA LEU A 174 -1.74 17.00 3.14
C LEU A 174 -0.22 16.87 3.27
N LYS A 175 0.37 17.27 4.41
CA LYS A 175 1.80 17.05 4.63
C LYS A 175 2.08 15.55 4.76
N PRO A 176 3.10 15.01 4.07
CA PRO A 176 3.43 13.58 4.16
C PRO A 176 3.86 13.19 5.57
N ALA A 177 3.77 11.89 5.87
CA ALA A 177 4.38 11.33 7.06
C ALA A 177 5.86 11.73 7.10
N THR A 178 6.36 12.14 8.27
CA THR A 178 7.80 12.41 8.39
C THR A 178 8.51 11.06 8.35
N ALA A 179 9.42 10.87 7.38
CA ALA A 179 10.22 9.66 7.33
C ALA A 179 10.92 9.47 8.69
N THR A 180 10.70 8.32 9.34
CA THR A 180 11.57 7.94 10.44
C THR A 180 12.98 7.82 9.85
N LYS A 181 13.94 8.59 10.40
CA LYS A 181 15.30 8.74 9.86
C LYS A 181 15.86 7.41 9.32
N PRO A 182 16.60 7.42 8.19
CA PRO A 182 17.23 6.21 7.64
C PRO A 182 17.98 5.43 8.72
N LEU A 183 17.90 4.09 8.66
CA LEU A 183 18.58 3.17 9.58
C LEU A 183 20.11 3.38 9.63
N GLU A 184 20.69 4.03 8.62
CA GLU A 184 22.12 4.34 8.53
C GLU A 184 22.58 5.50 9.45
N ASN A 185 21.66 6.25 10.07
CA ASN A 185 22.00 7.34 11.00
C ASN A 185 21.77 7.00 12.48
N ARG A 186 21.83 5.72 12.85
CA ARG A 186 21.96 5.27 14.24
C ARG A 186 23.27 4.51 14.40
N GLY A 187 24.37 5.25 14.30
CA GLY A 187 25.72 4.80 14.62
C GLY A 187 26.47 5.90 15.33
N ASN A 188 26.36 5.92 16.66
CA ASN A 188 27.45 5.98 17.66
C ASN A 188 26.82 6.10 19.05
#